data_AF-A0A6V8LL96-F1
#
_entry.id   AF-A0A6V8LL96-F1
#
_cell.length_a   1.000
_cell.length_b   1.000
_cell.length_c   1.000
_cell.angle_alpha   90.00
_cell.angle_beta   90.00
_cell.angle_gamma   90.00
#
_symmetry.space_group_name_H-M   'P 1'
#
loop_
_entity.id
_entity.type
_entity.pdbx_description
1 polymer ?
#
loop_
_entity_poly.entity_id
_entity_poly.type
_entity_poly.pdbx_seq_one_letter_code
_entity_poly.pdbx_strand_id
1 'polypeptide(L)'
;MSKPSTAPHVADSHDLIRVQGARENNLKDVSIELPKRRLTVFTGVSGSGKSSLVFGTIAAESQRMINETYSAFVQGFMPTLSRPEVDLLDGLTTAIIVDQERMGSNPAPPSAPPPTPTRCCASCSAGSASRTSARRTRTRSTCPR
;
A
#
# COMPACT_ATOMS: atom_id res chain seq x y z
N MET A 1 15.18 22.25 32.28
CA MET A 1 15.99 22.52 31.07
C MET A 1 17.02 21.41 30.92
N SER A 2 16.73 20.41 30.09
CA SER A 2 17.63 19.28 29.82
C SER A 2 18.77 19.75 28.91
N LYS A 3 20.02 19.68 29.40
CA LYS A 3 21.21 19.89 28.56
C LYS A 3 21.23 18.85 27.43
N PRO A 4 21.54 19.22 26.18
CA PRO A 4 21.83 18.24 25.16
C PRO A 4 23.14 17.53 25.54
N SER A 5 23.14 16.20 25.48
CA SER A 5 24.34 15.38 25.64
C SER A 5 25.36 15.78 24.58
N THR A 6 26.49 16.35 25.01
CA THR A 6 27.58 16.85 24.16
C THR A 6 28.37 15.74 23.45
N ALA A 7 28.12 14.47 23.77
CA ALA A 7 28.73 13.33 23.07
C ALA A 7 27.83 12.88 21.91
N PRO A 8 28.34 12.83 20.66
CA PRO A 8 27.58 12.31 19.53
C PRO A 8 27.27 10.83 19.78
N HIS A 9 25.98 10.48 19.80
CA HIS A 9 25.58 9.09 19.93
C HIS A 9 25.78 8.40 18.58
N VAL A 10 26.13 7.11 18.59
CA VAL A 10 26.30 6.31 17.34
C VAL A 10 25.02 6.33 16.47
N ALA A 11 23.85 6.60 17.06
CA ALA A 11 22.62 6.78 16.29
C ALA A 11 22.59 8.09 15.49
N ASP A 12 23.28 9.14 15.95
CA ASP A 12 23.32 10.46 15.30
C ASP A 12 24.28 10.48 14.09
N SER A 13 25.06 9.40 13.88
CA SER A 13 25.87 9.20 12.67
C SER A 13 25.07 8.66 11.48
N HIS A 14 23.78 8.38 11.67
CA HIS A 14 22.90 7.86 10.64
C HIS A 14 22.05 8.99 10.02
N ASP A 15 21.49 8.74 8.84
CA ASP A 15 20.67 9.73 8.14
C ASP A 15 19.49 10.21 9.00
N LEU A 16 19.01 11.40 8.68
CA LEU A 16 17.84 12.02 9.29
C LEU A 16 16.62 11.80 8.38
N ILE A 17 15.43 11.76 8.97
CA ILE A 17 14.16 11.90 8.26
C ILE A 17 13.78 13.38 8.35
N ARG A 18 13.67 14.05 7.21
CA ARG A 18 13.36 15.47 7.12
C ARG A 18 11.93 15.64 6.64
N VAL A 19 11.12 16.32 7.43
CA VAL A 19 9.76 16.74 7.08
C VAL A 19 9.77 18.26 6.99
N GLN A 20 9.40 18.83 5.85
CA GLN A 20 9.27 20.27 5.67
C GLN A 20 7.90 20.63 5.10
N GLY A 21 7.31 21.67 5.68
CA GLY A 21 6.04 22.23 5.24
C GLY A 21 4.85 21.27 5.37
N ALA A 22 4.78 20.50 6.46
CA ALA A 22 3.63 19.64 6.70
C ALA A 22 2.40 20.50 7.05
N ARG A 23 1.33 20.37 6.26
CA ARG A 23 0.07 21.13 6.37
C ARG A 23 -1.18 20.25 6.51
N GLU A 24 -0.98 18.95 6.69
CA GLU A 24 -2.07 17.99 6.82
C GLU A 24 -3.02 18.31 8.00
N ASN A 25 -4.30 18.54 7.70
CA ASN A 25 -5.37 18.90 8.65
C ASN A 25 -5.13 20.22 9.42
N ASN A 26 -4.61 20.13 10.65
CA ASN A 26 -4.43 21.27 11.57
C ASN A 26 -2.95 21.71 11.70
N LEU A 27 -2.07 21.16 10.85
CA LEU A 27 -0.65 21.50 10.86
C LEU A 27 -0.43 22.87 10.20
N LYS A 28 0.38 23.71 10.85
CA LYS A 28 0.71 25.07 10.39
C LYS A 28 2.14 25.11 9.86
N ASP A 29 2.36 24.47 8.71
CA ASP A 29 3.64 24.46 8.01
C ASP A 29 4.82 23.96 8.86
N VAL A 30 4.63 22.79 9.47
CA VAL A 30 5.57 22.26 10.45
C VAL A 30 6.78 21.65 9.75
N SER A 31 7.97 22.06 10.16
CA SER A 31 9.25 21.51 9.68
C SER A 31 10.03 20.87 10.84
N ILE A 32 10.37 19.60 10.71
CA ILE A 32 11.06 18.81 11.75
C ILE A 32 12.10 17.87 11.14
N GLU A 33 13.14 17.58 11.91
CA GLU A 33 14.15 16.58 11.58
C GLU A 33 14.15 15.48 12.65
N LEU A 34 14.04 14.22 12.21
CA LEU A 34 13.96 13.06 13.09
C LEU A 34 15.19 12.16 12.89
N PRO A 35 15.98 11.85 13.94
CA PRO A 35 17.11 10.94 13.81
C PRO A 35 16.65 9.51 13.54
N LYS A 36 17.23 8.86 12.52
CA LYS A 36 17.02 7.43 12.33
C LYS A 36 17.65 6.63 13.46
N ARG A 37 17.12 5.43 13.70
CA ARG A 37 17.64 4.48 14.69
C ARG A 37 17.65 5.02 16.13
N ARG A 38 16.82 6.02 16.39
CA ARG A 38 16.45 6.45 17.75
C ARG A 38 14.97 6.26 17.97
N LEU A 39 14.61 6.02 19.23
CA LEU A 39 13.23 6.09 19.67
C LEU A 39 12.84 7.56 19.82
N THR A 40 12.10 8.08 18.84
CA THR A 40 11.53 9.44 18.92
C THR A 40 10.09 9.35 19.38
N VAL A 41 9.77 10.08 20.45
CA VAL A 41 8.42 10.10 21.03
C VAL A 41 7.81 11.48 20.79
N PHE A 42 6.64 11.51 20.15
CA PHE A 42 5.85 12.72 20.00
C PHE A 42 4.93 12.90 21.21
N THR A 43 5.15 13.94 22.00
CA THR A 43 4.32 14.27 23.17
C THR A 43 3.68 15.66 22.99
N GLY A 44 2.60 15.93 23.72
CA GLY A 44 1.89 17.22 23.65
C GLY A 44 0.38 17.10 23.87
N VAL A 45 -0.29 18.24 24.06
CA VAL A 45 -1.73 18.34 24.35
C VAL A 45 -2.61 17.67 23.30
N SER A 46 -3.78 17.15 23.70
CA SER A 46 -4.74 16.59 22.74
C SER A 46 -5.09 17.64 21.68
N GLY A 47 -5.17 17.24 20.40
CA GLY A 47 -5.44 18.16 19.29
C GLY A 47 -4.24 18.96 18.76
N SER A 48 -3.03 18.80 19.32
CA SER A 48 -1.83 19.51 18.84
C SER A 48 -1.31 19.09 17.46
N GLY A 49 -1.99 18.17 16.77
CA GLY A 49 -1.60 17.68 15.44
C GLY A 49 -0.55 16.56 15.42
N LYS A 50 -0.19 15.95 16.56
CA LYS A 50 0.77 14.81 16.61
C LYS A 50 0.36 13.68 15.68
N SER A 51 -0.89 13.23 15.80
CA SER A 51 -1.44 12.16 14.99
C SER A 51 -1.54 12.56 13.52
N SER A 52 -1.86 13.83 13.23
CA SER A 52 -1.87 14.37 11.87
C SER A 52 -0.48 14.31 11.24
N LEU A 53 0.57 14.65 11.99
CA LEU A 53 1.95 14.60 11.51
C LEU A 53 2.44 13.15 11.30
N VAL A 54 2.20 12.28 12.28
CA VAL A 54 2.68 10.89 12.23
C VAL A 54 1.87 10.05 11.25
N PHE A 55 0.55 9.99 11.40
CA PHE A 55 -0.31 9.14 10.57
C PHE A 55 -0.71 9.81 9.26
N GLY A 56 -1.01 11.11 9.29
CA GLY A 56 -1.47 11.84 8.11
C GLY A 56 -0.35 12.16 7.12
N THR A 57 0.87 12.45 7.60
CA THR A 57 2.00 12.79 6.72
C THR A 57 2.99 11.65 6.56
N ILE A 58 3.66 11.25 7.64
CA ILE A 58 4.78 10.29 7.58
C ILE A 58 4.30 8.90 7.14
N ALA A 59 3.25 8.39 7.78
CA ALA A 59 2.72 7.07 7.51
C ALA A 59 2.05 6.98 6.13
N ALA A 60 1.29 8.00 5.73
CA ALA A 60 0.64 8.07 4.43
C ALA A 60 1.66 8.02 3.27
N GLU A 61 2.74 8.81 3.37
CA GLU A 61 3.82 8.79 2.37
C GLU A 61 4.54 7.43 2.34
N SER A 62 4.85 6.87 3.51
CA SER A 62 5.47 5.54 3.57
C SER A 62 4.59 4.48 2.89
N GLN A 63 3.29 4.47 3.18
CA GLN A 63 2.39 3.48 2.60
C GLN A 63 2.26 3.66 1.09
N ARG A 64 2.30 4.90 0.59
CA ARG A 64 2.35 5.19 -0.84
C ARG A 64 3.58 4.59 -1.51
N MET A 65 4.78 4.77 -0.92
CA MET A 65 6.02 4.18 -1.45
C MET A 65 5.93 2.65 -1.58
N ILE A 66 5.27 1.99 -0.62
CA ILE A 66 5.03 0.53 -0.68
C ILE A 66 4.07 0.20 -1.82
N ASN A 67 2.98 0.96 -1.98
CA ASN A 67 1.98 0.73 -3.03
C ASN A 67 2.58 0.81 -4.45
N GLU A 68 3.57 1.68 -4.65
CA GLU A 68 4.31 1.81 -5.91
C GLU A 68 5.19 0.58 -6.22
N THR A 69 5.52 -0.24 -5.21
CA THR A 69 6.34 -1.46 -5.38
C THR A 69 5.50 -2.71 -5.72
N TYR A 70 4.17 -2.68 -5.58
CA TYR A 70 3.31 -3.82 -5.91
C TYR A 70 3.04 -3.96 -7.42
N SER A 71 2.85 -5.20 -7.88
CA SER A 71 2.46 -5.49 -9.27
C SER A 71 1.11 -4.87 -9.63
N ALA A 72 0.94 -4.45 -10.90
CA ALA A 72 -0.30 -3.85 -11.42
C ALA A 72 -1.58 -4.66 -11.14
N PHE A 73 -1.45 -5.99 -10.98
CA PHE A 73 -2.56 -6.88 -10.62
C PHE A 73 -3.13 -6.62 -9.21
N VAL A 74 -2.26 -6.28 -8.25
CA VAL A 74 -2.67 -5.99 -6.86
C VAL A 74 -3.13 -4.53 -6.71
N GLN A 75 -2.54 -3.62 -7.49
CA GLN A 75 -2.88 -2.19 -7.46
C GLN A 75 -4.36 -1.91 -7.74
N GLY A 76 -5.02 -2.71 -8.59
CA GLY A 76 -6.45 -2.57 -8.89
C GLY A 76 -7.39 -2.79 -7.70
N PHE A 77 -6.91 -3.39 -6.61
CA PHE A 77 -7.66 -3.64 -5.38
C PHE A 77 -7.23 -2.76 -4.21
N MET A 78 -6.20 -1.92 -4.38
CA MET A 78 -5.66 -1.10 -3.30
C MET A 78 -6.33 0.27 -3.25
N PRO A 79 -6.61 0.80 -2.04
CA PRO A 79 -7.10 2.16 -1.88
C PRO A 79 -6.06 3.15 -2.44
N THR A 80 -6.51 4.06 -3.31
CA THR A 80 -5.71 5.18 -3.75
C THR A 80 -5.47 6.10 -2.55
N LEU A 81 -4.27 6.06 -1.99
CA LEU A 81 -3.90 6.98 -0.93
C LEU A 81 -3.72 8.38 -1.53
N SER A 82 -4.48 9.34 -1.01
CA SER A 82 -4.32 10.75 -1.33
C SER A 82 -2.92 11.20 -0.95
N ARG A 83 -2.28 12.00 -1.82
CA ARG A 83 -0.97 12.58 -1.52
C ARG A 83 -1.15 13.57 -0.35
N PRO A 84 -0.47 13.38 0.79
CA PRO A 84 -0.54 14.33 1.88
C PRO A 84 0.07 15.68 1.48
N GLU A 85 -0.39 16.74 2.14
CA GLU A 85 0.07 18.11 1.92
C GLU A 85 1.38 18.35 2.67
N VAL A 86 2.49 18.03 2.02
CA VAL A 86 3.86 18.26 2.50
C VAL A 86 4.75 18.77 1.36
N ASP A 87 5.62 19.75 1.64
CA ASP A 87 6.52 20.30 0.62
C ASP A 87 7.68 19.37 0.32
N LEU A 88 8.31 18.82 1.37
CA LEU A 88 9.43 17.91 1.24
C LEU A 88 9.41 16.87 2.35
N LEU A 89 9.50 15.61 1.96
CA LEU A 89 9.72 14.48 2.85
C LEU A 89 10.91 13.67 2.33
N ASP A 90 12.01 13.68 3.08
CA ASP A 90 13.27 13.04 2.66
C ASP A 90 13.80 12.09 3.74
N GLY A 91 14.59 11.11 3.31
CA GLY A 91 15.16 10.09 4.17
C GLY A 91 14.15 9.08 4.70
N LEU A 92 12.92 9.06 4.20
CA LEU A 92 11.90 8.10 4.64
C LEU A 92 12.23 6.68 4.17
N THR A 93 12.12 5.72 5.09
CA THR A 93 12.18 4.29 4.78
C THR A 93 10.80 3.68 4.95
N THR A 94 10.55 2.53 4.32
CA THR A 94 9.33 1.74 4.52
C THR A 94 9.00 1.62 6.01
N ALA A 95 7.86 2.17 6.42
CA ALA A 95 7.39 2.19 7.79
C ALA A 95 6.25 1.17 8.00
N ILE A 96 6.28 0.52 9.16
CA ILE A 96 5.19 -0.33 9.64
C ILE A 96 4.42 0.49 10.65
N ILE A 97 3.13 0.67 10.40
CA ILE A 97 2.24 1.45 11.26
C ILE A 97 1.64 0.49 12.28
N VAL A 98 1.78 0.83 13.56
CA VAL A 98 1.12 0.11 14.65
C VAL A 98 0.26 1.13 15.38
N ASP A 99 -1.06 1.00 15.24
CA ASP A 99 -2.04 1.83 15.92
C ASP A 99 -2.95 0.98 16.81
N GLN A 100 -3.87 1.66 17.50
CA GLN A 100 -4.93 1.02 18.28
C GLN A 100 -6.26 1.14 17.54
N GLU A 101 -6.29 0.95 16.22
CA GLU A 101 -7.58 0.78 15.55
C GLU A 101 -8.36 -0.31 16.30
N ARG A 102 -9.63 -0.02 16.58
CA ARG A 102 -10.49 -0.96 17.31
C ARG A 102 -10.38 -2.29 16.59
N MET A 103 -9.91 -3.32 17.28
CA MET A 103 -10.07 -4.70 16.86
C MET A 103 -11.58 -4.96 16.81
N GLY A 104 -12.18 -4.60 15.67
CA GLY A 104 -13.59 -4.77 15.43
C GLY A 104 -13.90 -6.24 15.67
N SER A 105 -14.88 -6.49 16.52
CA SER A 105 -15.59 -7.75 16.60
C SER A 105 -16.24 -8.02 15.24
N ASN A 106 -15.45 -8.49 14.27
CA ASN A 106 -15.95 -8.94 12.98
C ASN A 106 -15.82 -10.47 12.96
N PRO A 107 -16.94 -11.22 12.89
CA PRO A 107 -16.90 -12.67 12.91
C PRO A 107 -16.42 -13.17 11.55
N ALA A 108 -15.15 -13.56 11.48
CA ALA A 108 -14.48 -14.21 10.34
C ALA A 108 -14.50 -13.46 8.99
N PRO A 109 -13.42 -13.53 8.19
CA PRO A 109 -13.48 -13.07 6.80
C PRO A 109 -14.47 -13.95 6.01
N PRO A 110 -15.26 -13.39 5.07
CA PRO A 110 -16.06 -14.21 4.17
C PRO A 110 -15.10 -15.14 3.42
N SER A 111 -15.37 -16.45 3.50
CA SER A 111 -14.67 -17.42 2.66
C SER A 111 -14.84 -17.00 1.20
N ALA A 112 -13.71 -16.84 0.49
CA ALA A 112 -13.74 -16.56 -0.92
C ALA A 112 -14.58 -17.63 -1.63
N PRO A 113 -15.58 -17.26 -2.46
CA PRO A 113 -16.31 -18.25 -3.24
C PRO A 113 -15.30 -18.96 -4.16
N PRO A 114 -15.40 -20.29 -4.32
CA PRO A 114 -14.51 -21.03 -5.21
C PRO A 114 -14.60 -20.46 -6.63
N PRO A 115 -13.49 -20.43 -7.40
CA PRO A 115 -13.51 -19.90 -8.75
C PRO A 115 -14.56 -20.68 -9.55
N THR A 116 -15.59 -19.98 -10.01
CA THR A 116 -16.56 -20.55 -10.94
C THR A 116 -15.81 -20.93 -12.22
N PRO A 117 -16.00 -22.16 -12.75
CA PRO A 117 -15.35 -22.53 -13.99
C PRO A 117 -15.88 -21.61 -15.09
N THR A 118 -15.01 -20.74 -15.59
CA THR A 118 -15.22 -19.91 -16.77
C THR A 118 -15.73 -20.81 -17.89
N ARG A 119 -17.01 -20.65 -18.25
CA ARG A 119 -17.59 -21.24 -19.45
C ARG A 119 -16.72 -20.79 -20.63
N CYS A 120 -15.95 -21.73 -21.17
CA CYS A 120 -15.31 -21.57 -22.47
C CYS A 120 -16.42 -21.33 -23.49
N CYS A 121 -16.63 -20.06 -23.88
CA CYS A 121 -17.41 -19.74 -25.06
C CYS A 121 -16.62 -20.23 -26.27
N ALA A 122 -16.91 -21.45 -26.72
CA ALA A 122 -16.55 -21.87 -28.06
C ALA A 122 -17.47 -21.15 -29.04
N SER A 123 -17.00 -20.01 -29.54
CA SER A 123 -17.47 -19.41 -30.78
C SER A 123 -17.33 -20.44 -31.91
N CYS A 124 -18.43 -21.05 -32.33
CA CYS A 124 -18.53 -21.67 -33.65
C CYS A 124 -19.27 -20.69 -34.55
N SER A 125 -18.49 -19.87 -35.24
CA SER A 125 -18.91 -19.14 -36.44
C SER A 125 -19.36 -20.16 -37.49
N ALA A 126 -20.67 -20.22 -37.75
CA ALA A 126 -21.20 -20.91 -38.92
C ALA A 126 -20.86 -20.09 -40.17
N GLY A 127 -19.65 -20.32 -40.70
CA GLY A 127 -19.29 -19.95 -42.06
C GLY A 127 -20.14 -20.73 -43.05
N SER A 128 -20.77 -20.01 -43.96
CA SER A 128 -21.35 -20.51 -45.20
C SER A 128 -20.35 -21.38 -45.98
N ALA A 129 -20.77 -22.54 -46.50
CA ALA A 129 -20.60 -22.94 -47.91
C ALA A 129 -20.93 -24.43 -48.15
N SER A 130 -21.77 -24.63 -49.16
CA SER A 130 -21.70 -25.66 -50.21
C SER A 130 -21.42 -27.13 -49.85
N ARG A 131 -22.43 -27.95 -50.16
CA ARG A 131 -22.31 -29.38 -50.45
C ARG A 131 -21.12 -29.65 -51.38
N THR A 132 -20.20 -30.53 -50.99
CA THR A 132 -19.63 -31.62 -51.82
C THR A 132 -18.76 -32.52 -50.95
N SER A 133 -19.10 -33.81 -50.97
CA SER A 133 -18.26 -35.00 -50.76
C SER A 133 -16.79 -34.82 -50.36
N ALA A 134 -16.39 -35.33 -49.19
CA ALA A 134 -15.24 -36.24 -49.03
C ALA A 134 -14.95 -36.59 -47.54
N ARG A 135 -14.98 -37.89 -47.27
CA ARG A 135 -14.10 -38.63 -46.33
C ARG A 135 -13.87 -38.04 -44.93
N ARG A 136 -14.75 -38.42 -44.00
CA ARG A 136 -14.60 -38.21 -42.54
C ARG A 136 -13.74 -39.32 -41.93
N THR A 137 -12.44 -39.09 -41.74
CA THR A 137 -11.63 -39.88 -40.79
C THR A 137 -11.88 -39.37 -39.38
N ARG A 138 -12.55 -40.18 -38.56
CA ARG A 138 -12.73 -39.94 -37.12
C ARG A 138 -11.40 -40.18 -36.40
N THR A 139 -10.76 -39.14 -35.90
CA THR A 139 -9.77 -39.26 -34.81
C THR A 139 -10.46 -38.93 -33.50
N ARG A 140 -10.79 -39.96 -32.72
CA ARG A 140 -11.20 -39.80 -31.31
C ARG A 140 -9.93 -39.50 -30.49
N SER A 141 -9.78 -38.26 -30.04
CA SER A 141 -8.85 -37.92 -28.96
C SER A 141 -9.52 -38.21 -27.62
N THR A 142 -9.01 -39.21 -26.91
CA THR A 142 -9.37 -39.55 -25.53
C THR A 142 -8.78 -38.52 -24.56
N CYS A 143 -9.61 -37.91 -23.71
CA CYS A 143 -9.17 -37.16 -22.53
C CYS A 143 -8.84 -38.14 -21.37
N PRO A 144 -7.77 -37.93 -20.59
CA PRO A 144 -7.53 -38.66 -19.36
C PRO A 144 -8.43 -38.14 -18.22
N ARG A 145 -8.71 -39.03 -17.26
CA ARG A 145 -9.48 -38.80 -16.03
C ARG A 145 -8.71 -37.95 -15.02
#